data_AF-A0A1Y3MYR1-F1
#
_entry.id   AF-A0A1Y3MYR1-F1
#
_cell.length_a   1.000
_cell.length_b   1.000
_cell.length_c   1.000
_cell.angle_alpha   90.00
_cell.angle_beta   90.00
_cell.angle_gamma   90.00
#
_symmetry.space_group_name_H-M   'P 1'
#
loop_
_entity.id
_entity.type
_entity.pdbx_description
1 polymer ?
#
loop_
_entity_poly.entity_id
_entity_poly.type
_entity_poly.pdbx_seq_one_letter_code
_entity_poly.pdbx_strand_id
1 'polypeptide(L)'
;MKVQHILLVFTIFLVVTKAYDIKCKSYYETVEGDSCINVSLKNGVSFYRLGTLNQDIDCKKLKSGTKVCIEGRVNISKSGTCGNGKGSCPFGECCSKDGTCGTSSKHCGTGCNPNYGICENISDSINGFEIETINDIMKNLNMTKSQARQFFKYGNEVISYYADAFKSSVDNRLSLKQCKQMCNKANKKFVSLSNNKNNIFTLKTYNKYLKSHGEAAIDYEFLLNICESKCYAIKEIDENKDKYSSNKLVKAKRDDDTCEPASQGRISLVTSNYKNGVPQYKQDNGSAETGIVLVNGCSIPLLQNLYNSDDYGLFVPVCNSHDLCYTCQVAKNTCDNRFLNNMKDLCQIYDKWWQYLTDYLSCIGEAELFYAAVSYGGQSAYDACVIYNNSPNCALCGTRIIQDSLLENSFYVKK
;
A
#
# COMPACT_ATOMS: atom_id res chain seq x y z
N MET A 1 -18.07 -41.47 -42.04
CA MET A 1 -16.92 -42.01 -41.26
C MET A 1 -15.66 -41.28 -41.69
N LYS A 2 -14.79 -40.70 -40.88
CA LYS A 2 -14.60 -40.51 -39.43
C LYS A 2 -13.87 -39.17 -39.32
N VAL A 3 -14.37 -38.22 -38.51
CA VAL A 3 -13.74 -37.80 -37.25
C VAL A 3 -12.20 -37.86 -37.27
N GLN A 4 -11.55 -36.71 -37.44
CA GLN A 4 -10.37 -36.26 -36.69
C GLN A 4 -9.78 -34.99 -37.34
N HIS A 5 -10.04 -33.82 -36.74
CA HIS A 5 -9.13 -32.66 -36.58
C HIS A 5 -9.87 -31.43 -35.97
N ILE A 6 -10.75 -31.69 -34.99
CA ILE A 6 -11.35 -30.67 -34.10
C ILE A 6 -10.51 -30.49 -32.81
N LEU A 7 -9.31 -31.08 -32.71
CA LEU A 7 -8.57 -31.19 -31.46
C LEU A 7 -7.28 -30.35 -31.34
N LEU A 8 -7.13 -29.30 -32.15
CA LEU A 8 -5.95 -28.40 -32.07
C LEU A 8 -6.29 -26.94 -31.76
N VAL A 9 -7.56 -26.57 -31.63
CA VAL A 9 -7.98 -25.22 -31.24
C VAL A 9 -8.41 -25.14 -29.76
N PHE A 10 -8.74 -26.28 -29.14
CA PHE A 10 -9.11 -26.32 -27.70
C PHE A 10 -7.93 -26.45 -26.74
N THR A 11 -6.77 -26.93 -27.20
CA THR A 11 -5.60 -27.13 -26.32
C THR A 11 -4.80 -25.86 -26.08
N ILE A 12 -4.83 -24.87 -26.99
CA ILE A 12 -4.10 -23.60 -26.80
C ILE A 12 -4.83 -22.69 -25.79
N PHE A 13 -6.16 -22.77 -25.70
CA PHE A 13 -6.93 -22.04 -24.68
C PHE A 13 -6.77 -22.62 -23.26
N LEU A 14 -6.34 -23.87 -23.12
CA LEU A 14 -6.11 -24.53 -21.83
C LEU A 14 -4.73 -24.24 -21.22
N VAL A 15 -3.79 -23.63 -21.96
CA VAL A 15 -2.43 -23.37 -21.43
C VAL A 15 -2.32 -22.04 -20.67
N VAL A 16 -3.30 -21.13 -20.84
CA VAL A 16 -3.27 -19.81 -20.17
C VAL A 16 -3.91 -19.84 -18.77
N THR A 17 -4.61 -20.92 -18.42
CA THR A 17 -5.21 -21.07 -17.08
C THR A 17 -4.20 -21.64 -16.08
N LYS A 18 -3.51 -20.78 -15.32
CA LYS A 18 -3.10 -20.94 -13.90
C LYS A 18 -1.90 -20.03 -13.57
N ALA A 19 -2.18 -18.74 -13.45
CA ALA A 19 -1.24 -17.72 -12.98
C ALA A 19 -0.98 -17.79 -11.46
N TYR A 20 -1.78 -18.54 -10.71
CA TYR A 20 -1.58 -18.85 -9.29
C TYR A 20 -2.13 -20.26 -9.03
N ASP A 21 -1.60 -21.04 -8.08
CA ASP A 21 -2.39 -22.14 -7.48
C ASP A 21 -3.43 -21.52 -6.54
N ILE A 22 -4.30 -20.69 -7.14
CA ILE A 22 -5.51 -20.18 -6.54
C ILE A 22 -6.51 -21.32 -6.56
N LYS A 23 -6.74 -21.88 -5.39
CA LYS A 23 -7.84 -22.80 -5.16
C LYS A 23 -9.10 -21.97 -4.97
N CYS A 24 -9.63 -21.51 -6.09
CA CYS A 24 -10.91 -20.82 -6.10
C CYS A 24 -12.02 -21.80 -5.70
N LYS A 25 -12.88 -21.35 -4.80
CA LYS A 25 -14.07 -22.08 -4.35
C LYS A 25 -15.32 -21.61 -5.07
N SER A 26 -15.41 -20.31 -5.33
CA SER A 26 -16.61 -19.66 -5.84
C SER A 26 -16.26 -18.60 -6.88
N TYR A 27 -16.99 -18.57 -7.99
CA TYR A 27 -16.80 -17.63 -9.09
C TYR A 27 -18.05 -16.78 -9.32
N TYR A 28 -17.84 -15.55 -9.74
CA TYR A 28 -18.84 -14.66 -10.32
C TYR A 28 -18.59 -14.56 -11.83
N GLU A 29 -19.62 -14.72 -12.65
CA GLU A 29 -19.53 -14.53 -14.10
C GLU A 29 -19.98 -13.11 -14.45
N THR A 30 -19.10 -12.33 -15.06
CA THR A 30 -19.35 -10.92 -15.36
C THR A 30 -20.44 -10.74 -16.40
N VAL A 31 -21.19 -9.64 -16.27
CA VAL A 31 -22.16 -9.20 -17.28
C VAL A 31 -21.70 -7.89 -17.92
N GLU A 32 -22.37 -7.47 -18.99
CA GLU A 32 -22.09 -6.18 -19.64
C GLU A 32 -22.22 -5.02 -18.63
N GLY A 33 -21.23 -4.12 -18.63
CA GLY A 33 -21.16 -2.99 -17.71
C GLY A 33 -20.56 -3.28 -16.33
N ASP A 34 -20.21 -4.54 -16.03
CA ASP A 34 -19.46 -4.82 -14.79
C ASP A 34 -18.05 -4.20 -14.82
N SER A 35 -17.63 -3.73 -13.65
CA SER A 35 -16.26 -3.36 -13.34
C SER A 35 -15.75 -4.22 -12.18
N CYS A 36 -14.44 -4.43 -12.07
CA CYS A 36 -13.88 -5.23 -10.97
C CYS A 36 -14.29 -4.71 -9.58
N ILE A 37 -14.35 -3.39 -9.40
CA ILE A 37 -14.79 -2.79 -8.12
C ILE A 37 -16.25 -3.14 -7.83
N ASN A 38 -17.14 -3.07 -8.82
CA ASN A 38 -18.55 -3.42 -8.64
C ASN A 38 -18.71 -4.92 -8.35
N VAL A 39 -17.93 -5.79 -9.01
CA VAL A 39 -17.90 -7.24 -8.74
C VAL A 39 -17.44 -7.49 -7.30
N SER A 40 -16.39 -6.83 -6.85
CA SER A 40 -15.89 -6.90 -5.47
C SER A 40 -17.00 -6.54 -4.47
N LEU A 41 -17.65 -5.39 -4.66
CA LEU A 41 -18.69 -4.89 -3.74
C LEU A 41 -19.93 -5.78 -3.69
N LYS A 42 -20.41 -6.25 -4.86
CA LYS A 42 -21.56 -7.15 -5.01
C LYS A 42 -21.35 -8.47 -4.25
N ASN A 43 -20.12 -8.96 -4.24
CA ASN A 43 -19.78 -10.25 -3.65
C ASN A 43 -19.21 -10.15 -2.23
N GLY A 44 -19.13 -8.94 -1.68
CA GLY A 44 -18.69 -8.73 -0.30
C GLY A 44 -17.20 -8.98 -0.05
N VAL A 45 -16.38 -8.79 -1.08
CA VAL A 45 -14.93 -9.04 -1.09
C VAL A 45 -14.23 -7.72 -1.33
N SER A 46 -13.15 -7.41 -0.62
CA SER A 46 -12.39 -6.19 -0.90
C SER A 46 -11.76 -6.23 -2.30
N PHE A 47 -11.56 -5.07 -2.91
CA PHE A 47 -10.90 -4.98 -4.22
C PHE A 47 -9.48 -5.54 -4.18
N TYR A 48 -8.77 -5.36 -3.06
CA TYR A 48 -7.44 -5.93 -2.82
C TYR A 48 -7.47 -7.46 -2.79
N ARG A 49 -8.46 -8.02 -2.09
CA ARG A 49 -8.64 -9.48 -2.04
C ARG A 49 -9.06 -10.03 -3.40
N LEU A 50 -9.94 -9.32 -4.11
CA LEU A 50 -10.36 -9.69 -5.46
C LEU A 50 -9.16 -9.68 -6.42
N GLY A 51 -8.34 -8.63 -6.40
CA GLY A 51 -7.12 -8.54 -7.18
C GLY A 51 -6.18 -9.71 -6.87
N THR A 52 -5.94 -9.98 -5.59
CA THR A 52 -5.13 -11.11 -5.12
C THR A 52 -5.64 -12.47 -5.63
N LEU A 53 -6.96 -12.65 -5.75
CA LEU A 53 -7.60 -13.86 -6.25
C LEU A 53 -7.69 -13.93 -7.79
N ASN A 54 -7.34 -12.87 -8.51
CA ASN A 54 -7.56 -12.73 -9.96
C ASN A 54 -6.48 -11.86 -10.61
N GLN A 55 -5.20 -12.14 -10.37
CA GLN A 55 -4.13 -11.24 -10.84
C GLN A 55 -3.93 -11.31 -12.37
N ASP A 56 -4.54 -12.29 -13.04
CA ASP A 56 -4.61 -12.42 -14.50
C ASP A 56 -5.75 -11.59 -15.13
N ILE A 57 -6.62 -10.98 -14.32
CA ILE A 57 -7.72 -10.14 -14.80
C ILE A 57 -7.26 -8.68 -14.90
N ASP A 58 -7.10 -8.21 -16.13
CA ASP A 58 -6.96 -6.78 -16.43
C ASP A 58 -8.32 -6.09 -16.27
N CYS A 59 -8.51 -5.42 -15.12
CA CYS A 59 -9.74 -4.72 -14.80
C CYS A 59 -10.09 -3.58 -15.77
N LYS A 60 -9.13 -3.05 -16.54
CA LYS A 60 -9.40 -2.05 -17.58
C LYS A 60 -10.00 -2.68 -18.85
N LYS A 61 -9.86 -4.00 -19.04
CA LYS A 61 -10.32 -4.75 -20.21
C LYS A 61 -11.31 -5.87 -19.84
N LEU A 62 -12.02 -5.72 -18.74
CA LEU A 62 -12.97 -6.71 -18.26
C LEU A 62 -14.10 -6.92 -19.29
N LYS A 63 -14.32 -8.17 -19.69
CA LYS A 63 -15.36 -8.55 -20.67
C LYS A 63 -16.50 -9.28 -19.98
N SER A 64 -17.71 -9.19 -20.52
CA SER A 64 -18.84 -10.06 -20.13
C SER A 64 -18.48 -11.54 -20.32
N GLY A 65 -18.97 -12.41 -19.43
CA GLY A 65 -18.66 -13.85 -19.39
C GLY A 65 -17.31 -14.21 -18.74
N THR A 66 -16.56 -13.23 -18.24
CA THR A 66 -15.30 -13.48 -17.51
C THR A 66 -15.63 -14.08 -16.14
N LYS A 67 -15.01 -15.21 -15.80
CA LYS A 67 -15.16 -15.85 -14.48
C LYS A 67 -14.17 -15.25 -13.49
N VAL A 68 -14.68 -14.45 -12.55
CA VAL A 68 -13.91 -13.81 -11.49
C VAL A 68 -14.02 -14.64 -10.22
N CYS A 69 -12.89 -15.05 -9.64
CA CYS A 69 -12.84 -15.73 -8.36
C CYS A 69 -13.20 -14.77 -7.21
N ILE A 70 -14.26 -15.08 -6.47
CA ILE A 70 -14.75 -14.25 -5.36
C ILE A 70 -14.50 -14.89 -4.00
N GLU A 71 -14.21 -16.20 -3.96
CA GLU A 71 -13.79 -16.88 -2.74
C GLU A 71 -12.73 -17.91 -3.10
N GLY A 72 -11.58 -17.90 -2.41
CA GLY A 72 -10.52 -18.85 -2.69
C GLY A 72 -9.34 -18.73 -1.73
N ARG A 73 -8.32 -19.57 -1.95
CA ARG A 73 -7.02 -19.47 -1.27
C ARG A 73 -5.93 -19.32 -2.32
N VAL A 74 -5.00 -18.38 -2.10
CA VAL A 74 -3.81 -18.22 -2.95
C VAL A 74 -2.69 -19.08 -2.40
N ASN A 75 -2.11 -19.95 -3.23
CA ASN A 75 -0.87 -20.63 -2.90
C ASN A 75 0.32 -19.73 -3.30
N ILE A 76 0.79 -18.94 -2.34
CA ILE A 76 1.90 -18.00 -2.52
C ILE A 76 3.22 -18.78 -2.44
N SER A 77 4.15 -18.53 -3.37
CA SER A 77 5.47 -19.15 -3.34
C SER A 77 6.21 -18.74 -2.07
N LYS A 78 6.69 -19.73 -1.30
CA LYS A 78 7.49 -19.50 -0.08
C LYS A 78 8.99 -19.44 -0.36
N SER A 79 9.40 -19.57 -1.61
CA SER A 79 10.80 -19.81 -2.00
C SER A 79 11.47 -18.65 -2.73
N GLY A 80 10.76 -17.53 -2.97
CA GLY A 80 11.25 -16.42 -3.79
C GLY A 80 11.37 -16.74 -5.29
N THR A 81 10.94 -17.93 -5.70
CA THR A 81 10.89 -18.34 -7.11
C THR A 81 9.45 -18.38 -7.60
N CYS A 82 9.25 -18.01 -8.86
CA CYS A 82 7.97 -17.98 -9.53
C CYS A 82 8.00 -18.79 -10.82
N GLY A 83 6.81 -19.15 -11.28
CA GLY A 83 6.65 -19.95 -12.48
C GLY A 83 5.82 -21.19 -12.24
N ASN A 84 5.61 -21.94 -13.32
CA ASN A 84 4.80 -23.14 -13.30
C ASN A 84 5.32 -24.14 -12.26
N GLY A 85 4.45 -24.58 -11.33
CA GLY A 85 4.78 -25.49 -10.23
C GLY A 85 5.54 -24.87 -9.04
N LYS A 86 5.95 -23.59 -9.11
CA LYS A 86 6.68 -22.88 -8.03
C LYS A 86 5.78 -21.93 -7.24
N GLY A 87 4.66 -21.53 -7.83
CA GLY A 87 3.74 -20.54 -7.27
C GLY A 87 4.03 -19.15 -7.81
N SER A 88 3.23 -18.18 -7.38
CA SER A 88 3.33 -16.82 -7.87
C SER A 88 4.15 -15.96 -6.95
N CYS A 89 4.67 -14.88 -7.53
CA CYS A 89 5.26 -13.86 -6.73
C CYS A 89 4.22 -13.22 -5.82
N PRO A 90 4.68 -12.81 -4.66
CA PRO A 90 3.83 -12.13 -3.73
C PRO A 90 3.29 -10.79 -4.22
N PHE A 91 2.26 -10.31 -3.55
CA PHE A 91 1.61 -9.05 -3.91
C PHE A 91 2.64 -7.91 -3.91
N GLY A 92 2.72 -7.17 -5.02
CA GLY A 92 3.69 -6.08 -5.22
C GLY A 92 4.93 -6.46 -6.02
N GLU A 93 5.16 -7.73 -6.36
CA GLU A 93 6.42 -8.18 -6.99
C GLU A 93 6.25 -8.69 -8.41
N CYS A 94 7.29 -8.50 -9.21
CA CYS A 94 7.41 -8.97 -10.59
C CYS A 94 8.02 -10.37 -10.62
N CYS A 95 7.49 -11.25 -11.47
CA CYS A 95 8.20 -12.47 -11.78
C CYS A 95 9.16 -12.20 -12.92
N SER A 96 10.46 -12.25 -12.68
CA SER A 96 11.44 -12.06 -13.74
C SER A 96 11.30 -13.12 -14.83
N LYS A 97 11.91 -12.84 -15.99
CA LYS A 97 12.06 -13.84 -17.06
C LYS A 97 12.77 -15.13 -16.59
N ASP A 98 13.55 -15.04 -15.51
CA ASP A 98 14.34 -16.13 -14.95
C ASP A 98 13.55 -16.93 -13.89
N GLY A 99 12.27 -16.59 -13.65
CA GLY A 99 11.43 -17.29 -12.69
C GLY A 99 11.77 -16.98 -11.24
N THR A 100 12.23 -15.75 -10.98
CA THR A 100 12.50 -15.22 -9.64
C THR A 100 11.60 -14.05 -9.33
N CYS A 101 11.19 -13.92 -8.08
CA CYS A 101 10.38 -12.80 -7.63
C CYS A 101 11.24 -11.63 -7.21
N GLY A 102 10.81 -10.42 -7.54
CA GLY A 102 11.45 -9.18 -7.09
C GLY A 102 10.83 -7.95 -7.74
N THR A 103 11.20 -6.76 -7.28
CA THR A 103 10.66 -5.49 -7.80
C THR A 103 11.67 -4.65 -8.56
N SER A 104 12.90 -5.14 -8.73
CA SER A 104 13.93 -4.42 -9.48
C SER A 104 13.60 -4.35 -10.97
N SER A 105 14.18 -3.39 -11.69
CA SER A 105 14.05 -3.32 -13.16
C SER A 105 14.50 -4.61 -13.88
N LYS A 106 15.34 -5.46 -13.25
CA LYS A 106 15.68 -6.79 -13.77
C LYS A 106 14.52 -7.79 -13.67
N HIS A 107 13.64 -7.61 -12.68
CA HIS A 107 12.47 -8.47 -12.45
C HIS A 107 11.22 -7.89 -13.12
N CYS A 108 11.02 -6.58 -13.02
CA CYS A 108 9.86 -5.83 -13.52
C CYS A 108 10.01 -5.29 -14.93
N GLY A 109 11.24 -5.27 -15.45
CA GLY A 109 11.53 -4.81 -16.79
C GLY A 109 11.14 -5.83 -17.85
N THR A 110 11.80 -5.72 -19.00
CA THR A 110 11.49 -6.54 -20.17
C THR A 110 11.62 -8.04 -19.88
N GLY A 111 10.53 -8.78 -20.10
CA GLY A 111 10.47 -10.21 -19.83
C GLY A 111 9.93 -10.58 -18.45
N CYS A 112 9.49 -9.59 -17.65
CA CYS A 112 8.62 -9.86 -16.52
C CYS A 112 7.44 -10.73 -16.98
N ASN A 113 7.21 -11.83 -16.27
CA ASN A 113 6.14 -12.75 -16.51
C ASN A 113 4.90 -12.30 -15.73
N PRO A 114 3.93 -11.64 -16.39
CA PRO A 114 2.74 -11.14 -15.72
C PRO A 114 1.87 -12.27 -15.14
N ASN A 115 2.12 -13.52 -15.54
CA ASN A 115 1.42 -14.68 -14.97
C ASN A 115 1.88 -15.02 -13.57
N TYR A 116 2.97 -14.44 -13.07
CA TYR A 116 3.43 -14.73 -11.72
C TYR A 116 3.91 -13.49 -10.99
N GLY A 117 3.61 -12.26 -11.45
CA GLY A 117 3.97 -11.01 -10.77
C GLY A 117 3.46 -9.73 -11.47
N ILE A 118 3.63 -8.57 -10.85
CA ILE A 118 3.08 -7.25 -11.24
C ILE A 118 4.07 -6.46 -12.10
N CYS A 119 3.96 -6.56 -13.43
CA CYS A 119 4.96 -5.99 -14.35
C CYS A 119 4.71 -4.51 -14.72
N GLU A 120 4.86 -3.56 -13.78
CA GLU A 120 4.77 -2.11 -14.05
C GLU A 120 5.98 -1.32 -13.50
N ASN A 121 6.40 -0.26 -14.22
CA ASN A 121 7.58 0.56 -13.90
C ASN A 121 7.17 1.91 -13.31
N ILE A 122 7.70 2.27 -12.14
CA ILE A 122 7.45 3.57 -11.49
C ILE A 122 8.80 4.29 -11.33
N SER A 123 8.88 5.54 -11.81
CA SER A 123 10.10 6.34 -11.91
C SER A 123 10.18 7.46 -10.86
N ASP A 124 11.38 7.66 -10.31
CA ASP A 124 11.74 8.58 -9.21
C ASP A 124 11.78 10.08 -9.60
N SER A 125 11.25 10.97 -8.75
CA SER A 125 11.91 12.20 -8.23
C SER A 125 10.94 13.09 -7.43
N ILE A 126 11.36 13.62 -6.26
CA ILE A 126 10.66 14.71 -5.52
C ILE A 126 11.63 15.84 -5.08
N ASN A 127 11.50 17.08 -5.61
CA ASN A 127 11.04 18.28 -4.89
C ASN A 127 10.56 19.40 -5.86
N GLY A 128 9.38 20.02 -5.59
CA GLY A 128 8.81 21.16 -6.35
C GLY A 128 7.35 21.04 -6.87
N PHE A 129 6.60 20.01 -6.46
CA PHE A 129 5.49 19.44 -7.26
C PHE A 129 4.13 20.12 -7.20
N GLU A 130 3.73 20.76 -6.08
CA GLU A 130 2.46 21.50 -6.01
C GLU A 130 2.37 22.57 -7.12
N ILE A 131 3.50 23.22 -7.41
CA ILE A 131 3.58 24.25 -8.46
C ILE A 131 3.43 23.64 -9.87
N GLU A 132 4.01 22.47 -10.12
CA GLU A 132 3.88 21.76 -11.41
C GLU A 132 2.41 21.38 -11.64
N THR A 133 1.76 20.80 -10.63
CA THR A 133 0.35 20.39 -10.70
C THR A 133 -0.59 21.59 -10.89
N ILE A 134 -0.34 22.69 -10.17
CA ILE A 134 -1.11 23.94 -10.38
C ILE A 134 -0.93 24.44 -11.81
N ASN A 135 0.29 24.46 -12.34
CA ASN A 135 0.56 24.91 -13.71
C ASN A 135 -0.11 24.01 -14.75
N ASP A 136 -0.14 22.69 -14.51
CA ASP A 136 -0.82 21.75 -15.39
C ASP A 136 -2.34 21.97 -15.40
N ILE A 137 -2.96 22.14 -14.22
CA ILE A 137 -4.39 22.49 -14.09
C ILE A 137 -4.70 23.79 -14.83
N MET A 138 -3.86 24.83 -14.67
CA MET A 138 -4.02 26.09 -15.39
C MET A 138 -4.07 25.88 -16.90
N LYS A 139 -3.13 25.09 -17.43
CA LYS A 139 -3.00 24.80 -18.86
C LYS A 139 -4.20 24.01 -19.39
N ASN A 140 -4.56 22.90 -18.74
CA ASN A 140 -5.55 21.95 -19.25
C ASN A 140 -7.00 22.40 -19.03
N LEU A 141 -7.27 23.22 -18.00
CA LEU A 141 -8.60 23.74 -17.71
C LEU A 141 -8.81 25.19 -18.11
N ASN A 142 -7.77 25.87 -18.60
CA ASN A 142 -7.77 27.31 -18.89
C ASN A 142 -8.17 28.13 -17.65
N MET A 143 -7.53 27.84 -16.53
CA MET A 143 -7.76 28.49 -15.23
C MET A 143 -6.64 29.47 -14.91
N THR A 144 -6.96 30.54 -14.18
CA THR A 144 -5.94 31.36 -13.53
C THR A 144 -5.22 30.57 -12.43
N LYS A 145 -4.03 31.00 -12.00
CA LYS A 145 -3.29 30.36 -10.91
C LYS A 145 -4.08 30.25 -9.61
N SER A 146 -4.86 31.28 -9.27
CA SER A 146 -5.72 31.29 -8.08
C SER A 146 -6.83 30.24 -8.19
N GLN A 147 -7.46 30.16 -9.35
CA GLN A 147 -8.49 29.17 -9.66
C GLN A 147 -7.95 27.74 -9.64
N ALA A 148 -6.78 27.50 -10.23
CA ALA A 148 -6.13 26.20 -10.23
C ALA A 148 -5.73 25.74 -8.82
N ARG A 149 -5.24 26.65 -7.97
CA ARG A 149 -5.00 26.38 -6.53
C ARG A 149 -6.27 25.99 -5.79
N GLN A 150 -7.37 26.71 -6.01
CA GLN A 150 -8.65 26.36 -5.41
C GLN A 150 -9.14 25.00 -5.89
N PHE A 151 -9.06 24.73 -7.20
CA PHE A 151 -9.42 23.45 -7.78
C PHE A 151 -8.62 22.30 -7.16
N PHE A 152 -7.29 22.45 -7.06
CA PHE A 152 -6.40 21.48 -6.41
C PHE A 152 -6.76 21.27 -4.94
N LYS A 153 -6.99 22.35 -4.18
CA LYS A 153 -7.39 22.28 -2.76
C LYS A 153 -8.70 21.52 -2.58
N TYR A 154 -9.71 21.80 -3.39
CA TYR A 154 -11.00 21.11 -3.28
C TYR A 154 -10.94 19.64 -3.69
N GLY A 155 -10.09 19.28 -4.66
CA GLY A 155 -9.80 17.88 -4.99
C GLY A 155 -9.22 17.12 -3.79
N ASN A 156 -8.21 17.70 -3.15
CA ASN A 156 -7.63 17.18 -1.90
C ASN A 156 -8.68 17.04 -0.79
N GLU A 157 -9.55 18.04 -0.64
CA GLU A 157 -10.62 18.04 0.36
C GLU A 157 -11.63 16.91 0.13
N VAL A 158 -11.99 16.63 -1.12
CA VAL A 158 -12.86 15.49 -1.44
C VAL A 158 -12.23 14.17 -1.01
N ILE A 159 -10.93 14.01 -1.25
CA ILE A 159 -10.21 12.77 -0.92
C ILE A 159 -10.04 12.63 0.59
N SER A 160 -9.84 13.73 1.32
CA SER A 160 -9.77 13.72 2.78
C SER A 160 -11.07 13.26 3.43
N TYR A 161 -12.24 13.58 2.86
CA TYR A 161 -13.52 13.08 3.39
C TYR A 161 -13.58 11.55 3.48
N TYR A 162 -13.07 10.85 2.46
CA TYR A 162 -13.04 9.39 2.43
C TYR A 162 -11.92 8.81 3.29
N ALA A 163 -10.76 9.47 3.32
CA ALA A 163 -9.65 9.09 4.21
C ALA A 163 -10.08 9.17 5.68
N ASP A 164 -10.79 10.22 6.08
CA ASP A 164 -11.33 10.41 7.42
C ASP A 164 -12.36 9.32 7.76
N ALA A 165 -13.24 8.99 6.81
CA ALA A 165 -14.22 7.92 6.97
C ALA A 165 -13.53 6.56 7.22
N PHE A 166 -12.49 6.23 6.45
CA PHE A 166 -11.71 5.01 6.64
C PHE A 166 -11.00 5.01 8.00
N LYS A 167 -10.26 6.07 8.31
CA LYS A 167 -9.48 6.17 9.55
C LYS A 167 -10.39 6.07 10.77
N SER A 168 -11.50 6.80 10.79
CA SER A 168 -12.50 6.72 11.86
C SER A 168 -13.09 5.31 11.99
N SER A 169 -13.28 4.60 10.89
CA SER A 169 -13.76 3.21 10.91
C SER A 169 -12.77 2.25 11.55
N VAL A 170 -11.48 2.42 11.27
CA VAL A 170 -10.39 1.64 11.90
C VAL A 170 -10.27 1.97 13.38
N ASP A 171 -10.14 3.25 13.74
CA ASP A 171 -9.94 3.74 15.10
C ASP A 171 -11.06 3.28 16.05
N ASN A 172 -12.31 3.34 15.58
CA ASN A 172 -13.48 3.03 16.39
C ASN A 172 -13.99 1.59 16.24
N ARG A 173 -13.24 0.72 15.55
CA ARG A 173 -13.61 -0.69 15.31
C ARG A 173 -15.03 -0.84 14.76
N LEU A 174 -15.38 0.01 13.80
CA LEU A 174 -16.74 0.04 13.25
C LEU A 174 -17.05 -1.25 12.50
N SER A 175 -18.28 -1.75 12.66
CA SER A 175 -18.78 -2.85 11.83
C SER A 175 -18.79 -2.47 10.35
N LEU A 176 -18.81 -3.47 9.45
CA LEU A 176 -18.93 -3.24 8.00
C LEU A 176 -20.07 -2.27 7.65
N LYS A 177 -21.25 -2.43 8.29
CA LYS A 177 -22.40 -1.56 8.09
C LYS A 177 -22.12 -0.11 8.50
N GLN A 178 -21.49 0.10 9.65
CA GLN A 178 -21.14 1.43 10.15
C GLN A 178 -20.04 2.08 9.29
N CYS A 179 -19.03 1.32 8.85
CA CYS A 179 -18.01 1.81 7.93
C CYS A 179 -18.63 2.29 6.61
N LYS A 180 -19.52 1.50 5.99
CA LYS A 180 -20.26 1.93 4.79
C LYS A 180 -21.10 3.18 5.03
N GLN A 181 -21.69 3.34 6.22
CA GLN A 181 -22.39 4.58 6.57
C GLN A 181 -21.45 5.79 6.63
N MET A 182 -20.21 5.62 7.09
CA MET A 182 -19.20 6.68 7.06
C MET A 182 -18.82 7.04 5.63
N CYS A 183 -18.62 6.06 4.74
CA CYS A 183 -18.38 6.31 3.31
C CYS A 183 -19.53 7.08 2.66
N ASN A 184 -20.78 6.72 2.96
CA ASN A 184 -21.96 7.43 2.47
C ASN A 184 -22.03 8.89 2.98
N LYS A 185 -21.63 9.14 4.24
CA LYS A 185 -21.52 10.51 4.76
C LYS A 185 -20.42 11.30 4.03
N ALA A 186 -19.27 10.70 3.76
CA ALA A 186 -18.21 11.31 2.98
C ALA A 186 -18.68 11.65 1.55
N ASN A 187 -19.38 10.72 0.89
CA ASN A 187 -19.89 10.95 -0.45
C ASN A 187 -20.93 12.08 -0.50
N LYS A 188 -21.80 12.20 0.50
CA LYS A 188 -22.74 13.34 0.59
C LYS A 188 -22.00 14.68 0.64
N LYS A 189 -20.85 14.76 1.34
CA LYS A 189 -20.00 15.96 1.35
C LYS A 189 -19.42 16.23 -0.03
N PHE A 190 -18.90 15.21 -0.71
CA PHE A 190 -18.39 15.34 -2.08
C PHE A 190 -19.48 15.84 -3.05
N VAL A 191 -20.65 15.20 -3.07
CA VAL A 191 -21.78 15.59 -3.92
C VAL A 191 -22.20 17.04 -3.63
N SER A 192 -22.30 17.42 -2.35
CA SER A 192 -22.63 18.79 -1.95
C SER A 192 -21.59 19.82 -2.42
N LEU A 193 -20.31 19.51 -2.26
CA LEU A 193 -19.20 20.36 -2.68
C LEU A 193 -19.18 20.54 -4.20
N SER A 194 -19.39 19.45 -4.94
CA SER A 194 -19.38 19.41 -6.40
C SER A 194 -20.61 20.06 -7.04
N ASN A 195 -21.77 20.03 -6.38
CA ASN A 195 -23.01 20.67 -6.86
C ASN A 195 -23.11 22.15 -6.50
N ASN A 196 -22.19 22.69 -5.71
CA ASN A 196 -22.15 24.11 -5.38
C ASN A 196 -21.77 24.93 -6.62
N LYS A 197 -22.72 25.71 -7.16
CA LYS A 197 -22.52 26.54 -8.37
C LYS A 197 -21.42 27.59 -8.25
N ASN A 198 -21.06 27.97 -7.03
CA ASN A 198 -19.99 28.93 -6.75
C ASN A 198 -18.61 28.25 -6.62
N ASN A 199 -18.56 26.91 -6.65
CA ASN A 199 -17.33 26.15 -6.57
C ASN A 199 -16.75 25.90 -7.97
N ILE A 200 -15.44 26.12 -8.11
CA ILE A 200 -14.71 25.83 -9.34
C ILE A 200 -14.46 24.33 -9.54
N PHE A 201 -14.41 23.58 -8.44
CA PHE A 201 -14.31 22.13 -8.45
C PHE A 201 -15.70 21.51 -8.53
N THR A 202 -15.97 20.87 -9.67
CA THR A 202 -17.17 20.05 -9.89
C THR A 202 -16.74 18.75 -10.56
N LEU A 203 -17.54 17.69 -10.43
CA LEU A 203 -17.33 16.41 -11.12
C LEU A 203 -17.19 16.62 -12.65
N LYS A 204 -17.97 17.55 -13.22
CA LYS A 204 -17.88 17.90 -14.64
C LYS A 204 -16.52 18.51 -14.99
N THR A 205 -16.08 19.50 -14.23
CA THR A 205 -14.77 20.15 -14.44
C THR A 205 -13.65 19.15 -14.23
N TYR A 206 -13.81 18.25 -13.26
CA TYR A 206 -12.84 17.22 -12.98
C TYR A 206 -12.74 16.16 -14.09
N ASN A 207 -13.86 15.68 -14.60
CA ASN A 207 -13.88 14.78 -15.76
C ASN A 207 -13.30 15.44 -17.02
N LYS A 208 -13.43 16.76 -17.18
CA LYS A 208 -12.73 17.50 -18.25
C LYS A 208 -11.20 17.40 -18.08
N TYR A 209 -10.71 17.54 -16.84
CA TYR A 209 -9.28 17.39 -16.53
C TYR A 209 -8.80 15.94 -16.79
N LEU A 210 -9.53 14.93 -16.32
CA LEU A 210 -9.18 13.53 -16.57
C LEU A 210 -9.07 13.25 -18.07
N LYS A 211 -10.07 13.71 -18.83
CA LYS A 211 -10.09 13.55 -20.29
C LYS A 211 -8.91 14.22 -20.99
N SER A 212 -8.39 15.36 -20.49
CA SER A 212 -7.22 16.00 -21.09
C SER A 212 -5.93 15.19 -20.90
N HIS A 213 -5.93 14.21 -20.00
CA HIS A 213 -4.83 13.29 -19.73
C HIS A 213 -5.07 11.88 -20.28
N GLY A 214 -6.14 11.67 -21.06
CA GLY A 214 -6.50 10.35 -21.59
C GLY A 214 -7.16 9.42 -20.58
N GLU A 215 -7.53 9.93 -19.40
CA GLU A 215 -8.18 9.15 -18.35
C GLU A 215 -9.70 9.06 -18.56
N ALA A 216 -10.27 7.97 -18.05
CA ALA A 216 -11.72 7.75 -18.09
C ALA A 216 -12.45 8.73 -17.16
N ALA A 217 -13.64 9.15 -17.57
CA ALA A 217 -14.51 9.93 -16.70
C ALA A 217 -15.00 9.07 -15.52
N ILE A 218 -15.13 9.68 -14.36
CA ILE A 218 -15.67 9.07 -13.15
C ILE A 218 -17.05 9.62 -12.82
N ASP A 219 -17.79 8.92 -11.96
CA ASP A 219 -19.06 9.38 -11.41
C ASP A 219 -18.95 9.65 -9.89
N TYR A 220 -20.08 9.99 -9.26
CA TYR A 220 -20.15 10.21 -7.82
C TYR A 220 -20.03 8.92 -7.01
N GLU A 221 -20.15 7.75 -7.63
CA GLU A 221 -20.03 6.46 -6.95
C GLU A 221 -18.59 5.96 -6.94
N PHE A 222 -17.73 6.42 -7.85
CA PHE A 222 -16.33 5.97 -7.95
C PHE A 222 -15.58 5.97 -6.61
N LEU A 223 -15.52 7.12 -5.92
CA LEU A 223 -14.83 7.23 -4.62
C LEU A 223 -15.60 6.55 -3.49
N LEU A 224 -16.94 6.52 -3.56
CA LEU A 224 -17.78 5.78 -2.62
C LEU A 224 -17.47 4.28 -2.68
N ASN A 225 -17.38 3.73 -3.89
CA ASN A 225 -17.13 2.31 -4.14
C ASN A 225 -15.73 1.90 -3.67
N ILE A 226 -14.72 2.76 -3.88
CA ILE A 226 -13.37 2.56 -3.32
C ILE A 226 -13.44 2.56 -1.78
N CYS A 227 -14.16 3.50 -1.16
CA CYS A 227 -14.31 3.55 0.29
C CYS A 227 -15.02 2.31 0.85
N GLU A 228 -16.13 1.87 0.23
CA GLU A 228 -16.85 0.68 0.65
C GLU A 228 -16.02 -0.61 0.49
N SER A 229 -15.19 -0.67 -0.55
CA SER A 229 -14.26 -1.77 -0.77
C SER A 229 -13.23 -1.85 0.36
N LYS A 230 -12.71 -0.69 0.82
CA LYS A 230 -11.84 -0.61 1.99
C LYS A 230 -12.55 -1.05 3.28
N CYS A 231 -13.87 -0.85 3.42
CA CYS A 231 -14.62 -1.41 4.54
C CYS A 231 -14.63 -2.94 4.56
N TYR A 232 -14.71 -3.59 3.39
CA TYR A 232 -14.54 -5.04 3.31
C TYR A 232 -13.12 -5.46 3.67
N ALA A 233 -12.10 -4.68 3.30
CA ALA A 233 -10.73 -4.97 3.68
C ALA A 233 -10.52 -4.88 5.20
N ILE A 234 -11.11 -3.90 5.88
CA ILE A 234 -11.10 -3.82 7.36
C ILE A 234 -11.72 -5.09 7.96
N LYS A 235 -12.88 -5.52 7.45
CA LYS A 235 -13.54 -6.75 7.89
C LYS A 235 -12.63 -7.97 7.69
N GLU A 236 -12.02 -8.12 6.53
CA GLU A 236 -11.10 -9.21 6.21
C GLU A 236 -9.86 -9.20 7.12
N ILE A 237 -9.31 -8.03 7.44
CA ILE A 237 -8.20 -7.87 8.39
C ILE A 237 -8.63 -8.32 9.78
N ASP A 238 -9.79 -7.85 10.28
CA ASP A 238 -10.28 -8.18 11.61
C ASP A 238 -10.54 -9.70 11.77
N GLU A 239 -11.12 -10.33 10.75
CA GLU A 239 -11.37 -11.79 10.70
C GLU A 239 -10.08 -12.64 10.67
N ASN A 240 -8.94 -12.06 10.27
CA ASN A 240 -7.68 -12.79 10.12
C ASN A 240 -6.56 -12.31 11.05
N LYS A 241 -6.78 -11.29 11.89
CA LYS A 241 -5.76 -10.69 12.77
C LYS A 241 -5.02 -11.71 13.63
N ASP A 242 -5.73 -12.74 14.12
CA ASP A 242 -5.15 -13.76 15.00
C ASP A 242 -4.33 -14.83 14.25
N LYS A 243 -4.55 -15.01 12.94
CA LYS A 243 -3.85 -16.03 12.13
C LYS A 243 -2.40 -15.67 11.84
N TYR A 244 -2.07 -14.39 11.86
CA TYR A 244 -0.73 -13.88 11.57
C TYR A 244 0.07 -13.53 12.83
N SER A 245 -0.54 -13.65 14.01
CA SER A 245 0.10 -13.43 15.32
C SER A 245 1.13 -14.52 15.70
N SER A 246 1.40 -15.49 14.82
CA SER A 246 2.18 -16.69 15.16
C SER A 246 3.70 -16.55 15.07
N ASN A 247 4.27 -15.43 14.63
CA ASN A 247 5.69 -15.18 14.84
C ASN A 247 5.89 -14.48 16.18
N LYS A 248 5.81 -15.29 17.24
CA LYS A 248 6.57 -15.07 18.47
C LYS A 248 8.05 -15.00 18.09
N LEU A 249 8.51 -13.89 17.56
CA LEU A 249 9.90 -13.47 17.75
C LEU A 249 10.00 -13.18 19.23
N VAL A 250 10.18 -14.24 20.01
CA VAL A 250 10.79 -14.17 21.34
C VAL A 250 12.20 -13.68 21.05
N LYS A 251 12.35 -12.36 20.88
CA LYS A 251 13.66 -11.75 20.99
C LYS A 251 14.05 -11.98 22.44
N ALA A 252 15.04 -12.85 22.63
CA ALA A 252 15.48 -13.21 23.97
C ALA A 252 15.97 -11.94 24.68
N LYS A 253 15.45 -11.74 25.88
CA LYS A 253 15.86 -10.73 26.85
C LYS A 253 17.38 -10.75 27.03
N ARG A 254 17.98 -9.57 27.18
CA ARG A 254 19.06 -9.40 28.17
C ARG A 254 18.40 -8.72 29.37
N ASP A 255 18.03 -9.56 30.34
CA ASP A 255 17.44 -9.14 31.62
C ASP A 255 18.49 -8.61 32.60
N ASP A 256 19.75 -8.63 32.19
CA ASP A 256 20.88 -8.27 33.02
C ASP A 256 21.88 -7.54 32.12
N ASP A 257 21.86 -6.21 32.19
CA ASP A 257 23.04 -5.34 32.20
C ASP A 257 22.60 -3.88 32.05
N THR A 258 23.25 -3.03 32.82
CA THR A 258 23.30 -1.58 32.62
C THR A 258 23.34 -1.22 31.14
N CYS A 259 22.36 -0.47 30.66
CA CYS A 259 22.38 -0.02 29.27
C CYS A 259 23.54 0.97 29.06
N GLU A 260 24.20 0.91 27.91
CA GLU A 260 25.20 1.90 27.54
C GLU A 260 24.55 3.30 27.49
N PRO A 261 25.21 4.36 28.00
CA PRO A 261 24.67 5.71 27.96
C PRO A 261 24.29 6.17 26.56
N ALA A 262 23.24 6.98 26.45
CA ALA A 262 22.76 7.59 25.20
C ALA A 262 23.88 8.25 24.37
N SER A 263 24.88 8.84 25.03
CA SER A 263 26.04 9.49 24.41
C SER A 263 27.00 8.53 23.71
N GLN A 264 26.94 7.24 24.00
CA GLN A 264 27.78 6.21 23.38
C GLN A 264 27.17 5.64 22.10
N GLY A 265 25.85 5.85 21.87
CA GLY A 265 25.21 5.52 20.60
C GLY A 265 25.55 6.55 19.53
N ARG A 266 26.08 6.08 18.40
CA ARG A 266 26.54 6.88 17.27
C ARG A 266 25.94 6.35 15.98
N ILE A 267 25.14 7.20 15.32
CA ILE A 267 24.49 6.93 14.04
C ILE A 267 24.89 8.05 13.10
N SER A 268 25.37 7.68 11.93
CA SER A 268 25.78 8.61 10.89
C SER A 268 24.82 8.57 9.70
N LEU A 269 24.55 9.74 9.14
CA LEU A 269 23.88 9.88 7.86
C LEU A 269 24.81 9.33 6.76
N VAL A 270 24.30 8.41 5.96
CA VAL A 270 25.00 7.87 4.78
C VAL A 270 24.69 8.72 3.56
N THR A 271 23.42 9.03 3.33
CA THR A 271 22.96 9.82 2.18
C THR A 271 21.69 10.57 2.58
N SER A 272 21.66 11.90 2.39
CA SER A 272 20.53 12.76 2.74
C SER A 272 19.32 12.58 1.83
N ASN A 273 19.55 12.26 0.56
CA ASN A 273 18.54 12.07 -0.48
C ASN A 273 18.76 10.69 -1.11
N TYR A 274 18.43 9.64 -0.37
CA TYR A 274 18.38 8.28 -0.91
C TYR A 274 16.98 8.04 -1.51
N LYS A 275 16.71 6.85 -2.05
CA LYS A 275 15.50 6.50 -2.81
C LYS A 275 14.24 7.23 -2.34
N ASN A 276 13.48 7.79 -3.29
CA ASN A 276 12.27 8.57 -3.04
C ASN A 276 12.44 9.80 -2.12
N GLY A 277 13.64 10.38 -2.02
CA GLY A 277 13.85 11.56 -1.16
C GLY A 277 14.15 11.24 0.30
N VAL A 278 14.19 9.97 0.68
CA VAL A 278 14.28 9.55 2.08
C VAL A 278 15.74 9.38 2.49
N PRO A 279 16.16 9.86 3.68
CA PRO A 279 17.55 9.70 4.13
C PRO A 279 17.89 8.25 4.50
N GLN A 280 19.16 7.86 4.28
CA GLN A 280 19.72 6.58 4.70
C GLN A 280 20.76 6.79 5.80
N TYR A 281 20.69 6.00 6.87
CA TYR A 281 21.59 6.06 8.02
C TYR A 281 22.28 4.71 8.27
N LYS A 282 23.36 4.72 9.05
CA LYS A 282 24.02 3.52 9.57
C LYS A 282 24.44 3.71 11.02
N GLN A 283 24.55 2.62 11.76
CA GLN A 283 25.25 2.64 13.05
C GLN A 283 26.77 2.68 12.81
N ASP A 284 27.48 3.50 13.59
CA ASP A 284 28.93 3.64 13.46
C ASP A 284 29.70 2.51 14.14
N ASN A 285 30.90 2.22 13.63
CA ASN A 285 31.78 1.23 14.24
C ASN A 285 32.16 1.63 15.68
N GLY A 286 32.08 0.68 16.59
CA GLY A 286 32.32 0.88 18.03
C GLY A 286 31.24 1.71 18.74
N SER A 287 30.10 1.98 18.09
CA SER A 287 28.91 2.54 18.74
C SER A 287 28.34 1.56 19.74
N ALA A 288 27.77 2.09 20.82
CA ALA A 288 26.78 1.35 21.60
C ALA A 288 25.60 0.92 20.72
N GLU A 289 24.94 -0.18 21.05
CA GLU A 289 23.80 -0.66 20.26
C GLU A 289 22.62 0.32 20.31
N THR A 290 22.19 0.79 19.15
CA THR A 290 21.06 1.71 18.99
C THR A 290 19.87 1.02 18.32
N GLY A 291 18.66 1.54 18.47
CA GLY A 291 17.45 0.91 17.95
C GLY A 291 17.43 0.72 16.43
N ILE A 292 18.30 1.42 15.68
CA ILE A 292 18.42 1.27 14.22
C ILE A 292 18.84 -0.15 13.80
N VAL A 293 19.55 -0.91 14.65
CA VAL A 293 19.94 -2.29 14.31
C VAL A 293 18.80 -3.29 14.52
N LEU A 294 17.76 -2.90 15.27
CA LEU A 294 16.64 -3.77 15.62
C LEU A 294 15.48 -3.68 14.62
N VAL A 295 15.45 -2.64 13.78
CA VAL A 295 14.43 -2.47 12.75
C VAL A 295 14.58 -3.57 11.70
N ASN A 296 13.44 -4.13 11.29
CA ASN A 296 13.40 -5.24 10.35
C ASN A 296 12.65 -4.88 9.07
N GLY A 297 12.14 -3.65 8.96
CA GLY A 297 11.33 -3.18 7.83
C GLY A 297 9.87 -3.57 8.02
N CYS A 298 9.12 -3.74 6.93
CA CYS A 298 7.73 -4.13 7.03
C CYS A 298 7.63 -5.63 7.38
N SER A 299 7.06 -5.93 8.54
CA SER A 299 6.79 -7.30 9.01
C SER A 299 5.59 -7.94 8.30
N ILE A 300 5.58 -7.93 6.96
CA ILE A 300 4.52 -8.51 6.13
C ILE A 300 4.70 -10.04 6.14
N PRO A 301 3.73 -10.82 6.68
CA PRO A 301 3.83 -12.27 6.71
C PRO A 301 4.09 -12.84 5.33
N LEU A 302 4.97 -13.85 5.25
CA LEU A 302 5.46 -14.51 4.02
C LEU A 302 6.48 -13.70 3.20
N LEU A 303 6.55 -12.37 3.34
CA LEU A 303 7.26 -11.46 2.41
C LEU A 303 8.32 -10.58 3.04
N GLN A 304 8.40 -10.59 4.37
CA GLN A 304 9.31 -9.76 5.14
C GLN A 304 10.74 -9.74 4.56
N ASN A 305 11.32 -10.89 4.25
CA ASN A 305 12.70 -10.95 3.74
C ASN A 305 12.87 -10.34 2.34
N LEU A 306 11.81 -10.26 1.54
CA LEU A 306 11.86 -9.82 0.15
C LEU A 306 11.43 -8.36 0.01
N TYR A 307 10.30 -7.99 0.63
CA TYR A 307 9.83 -6.62 0.72
C TYR A 307 10.87 -5.69 1.39
N ASN A 308 11.61 -6.21 2.37
CA ASN A 308 12.65 -5.47 3.10
C ASN A 308 14.06 -5.64 2.53
N SER A 309 14.25 -6.45 1.48
CA SER A 309 15.56 -6.57 0.81
C SER A 309 15.81 -5.38 -0.10
N ASP A 310 17.08 -4.94 -0.16
CA ASP A 310 17.62 -3.94 -1.10
C ASP A 310 16.77 -2.65 -1.27
N ASP A 311 16.06 -2.22 -0.22
CA ASP A 311 15.22 -1.02 -0.21
C ASP A 311 14.15 -1.01 -1.33
N TYR A 312 13.51 -2.15 -1.58
CA TYR A 312 12.57 -2.36 -2.69
C TYR A 312 11.12 -1.95 -2.42
N GLY A 313 10.64 -2.03 -1.17
CA GLY A 313 9.28 -1.60 -0.84
C GLY A 313 9.21 -0.10 -0.56
N LEU A 314 8.27 0.60 -1.21
CA LEU A 314 8.02 2.03 -1.02
C LEU A 314 7.90 2.40 0.47
N PHE A 315 7.26 1.56 1.27
CA PHE A 315 6.99 1.82 2.69
C PHE A 315 8.01 1.23 3.66
N VAL A 316 9.05 0.53 3.20
CA VAL A 316 10.15 0.03 4.05
C VAL A 316 10.69 1.10 5.02
N PRO A 317 11.00 2.34 4.58
CA PRO A 317 11.57 3.33 5.49
C PRO A 317 10.55 3.84 6.53
N VAL A 318 9.26 3.72 6.25
CA VAL A 318 8.17 4.03 7.19
C VAL A 318 8.00 2.91 8.21
N CYS A 319 8.15 1.66 7.77
CA CYS A 319 8.18 0.51 8.67
C CYS A 319 9.39 0.52 9.60
N ASN A 320 10.56 0.99 9.14
CA ASN A 320 11.72 1.15 10.01
C ASN A 320 11.45 2.15 11.16
N SER A 321 10.83 3.30 10.87
CA SER A 321 10.48 4.26 11.93
C SER A 321 9.36 3.76 12.83
N HIS A 322 8.42 2.96 12.32
CA HIS A 322 7.39 2.29 13.13
C HIS A 322 7.97 1.22 14.07
N ASP A 323 8.87 0.36 13.56
CA ASP A 323 9.61 -0.62 14.36
C ASP A 323 10.39 0.05 15.49
N LEU A 324 11.08 1.16 15.16
CA LEU A 324 11.83 1.94 16.15
C LEU A 324 10.90 2.58 17.18
N CYS A 325 9.75 3.11 16.74
CA CYS A 325 8.72 3.69 17.60
C CYS A 325 8.15 2.67 18.60
N TYR A 326 7.84 1.45 18.13
CA TYR A 326 7.42 0.33 18.98
C TYR A 326 8.52 -0.11 19.95
N THR A 327 9.75 -0.25 19.43
CA THR A 327 10.94 -0.63 20.23
C THR A 327 11.16 0.36 21.37
N CYS A 328 11.02 1.65 21.10
CA CYS A 328 11.18 2.71 22.10
C CYS A 328 9.93 2.98 22.93
N GLN A 329 8.89 2.14 22.82
CA GLN A 329 7.64 2.20 23.60
C GLN A 329 7.00 3.60 23.61
N VAL A 330 7.11 4.32 22.48
CA VAL A 330 6.21 5.45 22.22
C VAL A 330 4.80 4.86 22.11
N ALA A 331 3.79 5.55 22.63
CA ALA A 331 2.43 5.04 22.66
C ALA A 331 1.99 4.47 21.31
N LYS A 332 1.50 3.21 21.29
CA LYS A 332 1.17 2.47 20.07
C LYS A 332 0.33 3.26 19.08
N ASN A 333 -0.70 3.96 19.56
CA ASN A 333 -1.56 4.78 18.71
C ASN A 333 -0.80 5.94 18.05
N THR A 334 0.16 6.57 18.74
CA THR A 334 1.04 7.59 18.19
C THR A 334 1.92 6.99 17.09
N CYS A 335 2.52 5.82 17.32
CA CYS A 335 3.30 5.11 16.31
C CYS A 335 2.47 4.76 15.09
N ASP A 336 1.28 4.17 15.27
CA ASP A 336 0.40 3.77 14.16
C ASP A 336 -0.11 4.98 13.36
N ASN A 337 -0.39 6.11 14.02
CA ASN A 337 -0.79 7.34 13.32
C ASN A 337 0.37 7.94 12.52
N ARG A 338 1.58 8.00 13.10
CA ARG A 338 2.79 8.44 12.38
C ARG A 338 3.08 7.54 11.18
N PHE A 339 2.93 6.23 11.36
CA PHE A 339 3.07 5.24 10.30
C PHE A 339 2.14 5.51 9.12
N LEU A 340 0.84 5.75 9.38
CA LEU A 340 -0.10 6.13 8.33
C LEU A 340 0.32 7.42 7.62
N ASN A 341 0.65 8.47 8.38
CA ASN A 341 1.00 9.78 7.81
C ASN A 341 2.26 9.69 6.95
N ASN A 342 3.31 9.06 7.47
CA ASN A 342 4.58 8.90 6.76
C ASN A 342 4.43 8.07 5.47
N MET A 343 3.53 7.09 5.43
CA MET A 343 3.20 6.39 4.17
C MET A 343 2.46 7.29 3.18
N LYS A 344 1.50 8.09 3.66
CA LYS A 344 0.78 9.05 2.80
C LYS A 344 1.72 10.11 2.23
N ASP A 345 2.72 10.54 3.00
CA ASP A 345 3.75 11.46 2.53
C ASP A 345 4.61 10.82 1.43
N LEU A 346 4.94 9.54 1.54
CA LEU A 346 5.62 8.81 0.46
C LEU A 346 4.74 8.61 -0.78
N CYS A 347 3.42 8.51 -0.65
CA CYS A 347 2.53 8.48 -1.82
C CYS A 347 2.56 9.77 -2.64
N GLN A 348 3.12 10.87 -2.11
CA GLN A 348 3.35 12.09 -2.88
C GLN A 348 4.41 11.89 -3.98
N ILE A 349 5.07 10.73 -4.11
CA ILE A 349 5.85 10.42 -5.32
C ILE A 349 4.98 10.41 -6.59
N TYR A 350 3.68 10.19 -6.42
CA TYR A 350 2.68 10.24 -7.50
C TYR A 350 2.07 11.64 -7.67
N ASP A 351 2.70 12.72 -7.15
CA ASP A 351 2.12 14.08 -7.08
C ASP A 351 1.82 14.74 -8.45
N LYS A 352 2.07 14.05 -9.57
CA LYS A 352 1.23 14.23 -10.79
C LYS A 352 -0.15 13.60 -10.60
N TRP A 353 -0.76 13.87 -9.45
CA TRP A 353 -1.84 13.10 -8.85
C TRP A 353 -3.17 13.16 -9.63
N TRP A 354 -3.21 13.90 -10.73
CA TRP A 354 -4.33 13.88 -11.65
C TRP A 354 -4.04 13.23 -13.01
N GLN A 355 -2.76 13.04 -13.35
CA GLN A 355 -2.33 12.13 -14.41
C GLN A 355 -2.36 10.68 -13.91
N TYR A 356 -1.97 10.45 -12.65
CA TYR A 356 -1.86 9.12 -12.03
C TYR A 356 -2.82 8.94 -10.85
N LEU A 357 -4.06 9.47 -10.97
CA LEU A 357 -5.05 9.42 -9.88
C LEU A 357 -5.20 8.00 -9.33
N THR A 358 -5.29 7.02 -10.20
CA THR A 358 -5.49 5.62 -9.82
C THR A 358 -4.28 5.06 -9.06
N ASP A 359 -3.06 5.38 -9.46
CA ASP A 359 -1.83 4.94 -8.78
C ASP A 359 -1.70 5.57 -7.39
N TYR A 360 -1.95 6.88 -7.28
CA TYR A 360 -1.95 7.53 -5.97
C TYR A 360 -3.05 7.00 -5.06
N LEU A 361 -4.29 6.85 -5.56
CA LEU A 361 -5.40 6.32 -4.75
C LEU A 361 -5.11 4.89 -4.32
N SER A 362 -4.42 4.11 -5.15
CA SER A 362 -3.91 2.78 -4.82
C SER A 362 -2.87 2.86 -3.71
N CYS A 363 -1.85 3.72 -3.83
CA CYS A 363 -0.83 3.93 -2.81
C CYS A 363 -1.42 4.35 -1.46
N ILE A 364 -2.30 5.37 -1.45
CA ILE A 364 -2.99 5.82 -0.23
C ILE A 364 -3.84 4.70 0.36
N GLY A 365 -4.51 3.93 -0.50
CA GLY A 365 -5.29 2.79 -0.06
C GLY A 365 -4.43 1.70 0.56
N GLU A 366 -3.25 1.41 0.01
CA GLU A 366 -2.28 0.50 0.63
C GLU A 366 -1.79 1.04 1.98
N ALA A 367 -1.41 2.31 2.06
CA ALA A 367 -1.02 2.95 3.32
C ALA A 367 -2.09 2.79 4.41
N GLU A 368 -3.35 2.99 4.04
CA GLU A 368 -4.52 2.81 4.89
C GLU A 368 -4.71 1.35 5.33
N LEU A 369 -4.45 0.38 4.45
CA LEU A 369 -4.49 -1.04 4.82
C LEU A 369 -3.36 -1.46 5.75
N PHE A 370 -2.14 -0.98 5.54
CA PHE A 370 -1.02 -1.22 6.45
C PHE A 370 -1.34 -0.69 7.84
N TYR A 371 -1.87 0.53 7.91
CA TYR A 371 -2.36 1.11 9.15
C TYR A 371 -3.47 0.28 9.81
N ALA A 372 -4.47 -0.17 9.06
CA ALA A 372 -5.51 -1.05 9.58
C ALA A 372 -4.91 -2.36 10.12
N ALA A 373 -3.97 -2.97 9.40
CA ALA A 373 -3.31 -4.21 9.82
C ALA A 373 -2.56 -4.04 11.15
N VAL A 374 -1.73 -3.00 11.31
CA VAL A 374 -1.02 -2.77 12.58
C VAL A 374 -1.96 -2.31 13.70
N SER A 375 -3.03 -1.60 13.37
CA SER A 375 -4.05 -1.20 14.34
C SER A 375 -4.76 -2.42 14.93
N TYR A 376 -5.17 -3.38 14.09
CA TYR A 376 -5.93 -4.58 14.50
C TYR A 376 -5.05 -5.73 15.01
N GLY A 377 -3.87 -5.94 14.42
CA GLY A 377 -2.99 -7.09 14.69
C GLY A 377 -1.66 -6.76 15.38
N GLY A 378 -1.29 -5.48 15.50
CA GLY A 378 0.03 -5.06 15.98
C GLY A 378 0.22 -5.10 17.49
N GLN A 379 -0.81 -5.36 18.30
CA GLN A 379 -0.71 -5.28 19.76
C GLN A 379 0.34 -6.24 20.33
N SER A 380 0.31 -7.51 19.89
CA SER A 380 1.29 -8.50 20.37
C SER A 380 2.73 -8.15 19.98
N ALA A 381 2.93 -7.52 18.81
CA ALA A 381 4.24 -7.05 18.38
C ALA A 381 4.71 -5.86 19.23
N TYR A 382 3.82 -4.92 19.55
CA TYR A 382 4.09 -3.79 20.44
C TYR A 382 4.45 -4.25 21.86
N ASP A 383 3.67 -5.17 22.42
CA ASP A 383 3.88 -5.71 23.78
C ASP A 383 5.18 -6.52 23.86
N ALA A 384 5.56 -7.20 22.77
CA ALA A 384 6.83 -7.94 22.70
C ALA A 384 8.06 -7.03 22.79
N CYS A 385 7.93 -5.74 22.51
CA CYS A 385 9.02 -4.77 22.62
C CYS A 385 9.26 -4.26 24.06
N VAL A 386 8.40 -4.57 25.04
CA VAL A 386 8.56 -4.15 26.45
C VAL A 386 9.84 -4.71 27.10
N ILE A 387 10.41 -5.77 26.52
CA ILE A 387 11.63 -6.42 27.01
C ILE A 387 12.90 -5.57 26.83
N TYR A 388 12.84 -4.48 26.08
CA TYR A 388 13.97 -3.60 25.82
C TYR A 388 14.11 -2.50 26.89
N ASN A 389 15.34 -2.15 27.25
CA ASN A 389 15.60 -0.95 28.02
C ASN A 389 15.50 0.30 27.12
N ASN A 390 14.29 0.83 27.04
CA ASN A 390 13.89 1.96 26.21
C ASN A 390 14.11 3.34 26.88
N SER A 391 14.79 3.38 28.03
CA SER A 391 15.02 4.63 28.75
C SER A 391 15.72 5.65 27.83
N PRO A 392 15.33 6.94 27.89
CA PRO A 392 15.97 7.99 27.10
C PRO A 392 17.43 8.22 27.50
N ASN A 393 17.91 7.59 28.59
CA ASN A 393 19.32 7.61 28.98
C ASN A 393 20.14 6.46 28.36
N CYS A 394 19.48 5.50 27.70
CA CYS A 394 20.13 4.34 27.07
C CYS A 394 20.40 4.60 25.58
N ALA A 395 21.52 4.13 25.05
CA ALA A 395 21.86 4.24 23.63
C ALA A 395 20.76 3.70 22.69
N LEU A 396 20.02 2.68 23.11
CA LEU A 396 18.99 2.05 22.30
C LEU A 396 17.97 3.06 21.75
N CYS A 397 17.46 3.93 22.61
CA CYS A 397 16.43 4.90 22.24
C CYS A 397 16.86 6.35 22.50
N GLY A 398 17.75 6.59 23.46
CA GLY A 398 18.19 7.90 23.91
C GLY A 398 19.19 8.61 23.01
N THR A 399 19.79 7.94 22.01
CA THR A 399 20.69 8.61 21.07
C THR A 399 19.97 9.78 20.40
N ARG A 400 20.60 10.95 20.41
CA ARG A 400 19.98 12.22 20.01
C ARG A 400 19.28 12.17 18.64
N ILE A 401 19.91 11.56 17.64
CA ILE A 401 19.32 11.44 16.29
C ILE A 401 18.05 10.57 16.25
N ILE A 402 17.93 9.59 17.15
CA ILE A 402 16.70 8.79 17.29
C ILE A 402 15.57 9.68 17.81
N GLN A 403 15.84 10.41 18.89
CA GLN A 403 14.86 11.29 19.53
C GLN A 403 14.47 12.48 18.65
N ASP A 404 15.45 13.14 18.03
CA ASP A 404 15.25 14.37 17.28
C ASP A 404 14.71 14.12 15.86
N SER A 405 14.80 12.88 15.33
CA SER A 405 14.46 12.62 13.93
C SER A 405 13.87 11.23 13.64
N LEU A 406 14.57 10.14 13.99
CA LEU A 406 14.22 8.80 13.46
C LEU A 406 12.92 8.22 14.07
N LEU A 407 12.48 8.68 15.24
CA LEU A 407 11.17 8.32 15.81
C LEU A 407 9.98 8.96 15.10
N GLU A 408 10.22 10.00 14.30
CA GLU A 408 9.16 10.78 13.67
C GLU A 408 9.17 10.64 12.15
N ASN A 409 10.35 10.46 11.56
CA ASN A 409 10.55 10.52 10.11
C ASN A 409 10.94 9.17 9.53
N SER A 410 10.55 8.94 8.27
CA SER A 410 10.94 7.76 7.48
C SER A 410 12.46 7.72 7.26
N PHE A 411 13.06 6.53 7.35
CA PHE A 411 14.49 6.37 7.08
C PHE A 411 14.86 4.97 6.58
N TYR A 412 15.91 4.91 5.75
CA TYR A 412 16.56 3.65 5.38
C TYR A 412 17.74 3.34 6.30
N VAL A 413 18.07 2.06 6.41
CA VAL A 413 19.21 1.58 7.21
C VAL A 413 20.19 0.86 6.30
N LYS A 414 21.43 1.36 6.26
CA LYS A 414 22.56 0.64 5.69
C LYS A 414 23.16 -0.25 6.78
N LYS A 415 22.94 -1.56 6.64
CA LYS A 415 23.49 -2.58 7.54
C LYS A 415 24.98 -2.77 7.34
#